data_AF-A0A950NNN3-F1
#
_entry.id   AF-A0A950NNN3-F1
#
_cell.length_a   1.000
_cell.length_b   1.000
_cell.length_c   1.000
_cell.angle_alpha   90.00
_cell.angle_beta   90.00
_cell.angle_gamma   90.00
#
_symmetry.space_group_name_H-M   'P 1'
#
loop_
_entity.id
_entity.type
_entity.pdbx_description
1 polymer ?
#
loop_
_entity_poly.entity_id
_entity_poly.type
_entity_poly.pdbx_seq_one_letter_code
_entity_poly.pdbx_strand_id
1 'polypeptide(L)' 'MKTVEMLVDERGDLLRASWHEGDAGVDLSLWRGSRCRATFRLTLDDAARLGRLLGDAIAGRALPPTAA' A
#
# COMPACT_ATOMS: atom_id res chain seq x y z
N MET A 1 7.00 -5.99 -17.01
CA MET A 1 5.57 -5.61 -16.92
C MET A 1 5.34 -4.67 -15.74
N LYS A 2 4.43 -3.67 -15.84
CA LYS A 2 4.07 -2.76 -14.74
C LYS A 2 2.68 -3.09 -14.23
N THR A 3 2.53 -3.30 -12.93
CA THR A 3 1.23 -3.44 -12.27
C THR A 3 0.93 -2.19 -11.46
N VAL A 4 -0.29 -1.69 -11.54
CA VAL A 4 -0.75 -0.54 -10.76
C VAL A 4 -2.14 -0.84 -10.21
N GLU A 5 -2.31 -0.62 -8.92
CA GLU A 5 -3.60 -0.73 -8.24
C GLU A 5 -3.95 0.62 -7.58
N MET A 6 -5.25 0.94 -7.56
CA MET A 6 -5.78 2.22 -7.10
C MET A 6 -6.91 2.01 -6.10
N LEU A 7 -6.75 2.53 -4.89
CA LEU A 7 -7.73 2.44 -3.81
C LEU A 7 -8.13 3.86 -3.41
N VAL A 8 -9.43 4.13 -3.37
CA VAL A 8 -9.98 5.43 -2.98
C VAL A 8 -10.61 5.29 -1.60
N ASP A 9 -10.29 6.21 -0.68
CA ASP A 9 -10.91 6.25 0.64
C ASP A 9 -12.25 7.02 0.62
N GLU A 10 -12.96 7.02 1.75
CA GLU A 10 -14.25 7.70 1.88
C GLU A 10 -14.17 9.23 1.73
N ARG A 11 -12.96 9.80 1.87
CA ARG A 11 -12.70 11.24 1.74
C ARG A 11 -12.34 11.62 0.30
N GLY A 12 -12.21 10.63 -0.59
CA GLY A 12 -11.79 10.80 -1.97
C GLY A 12 -10.27 10.93 -2.15
N ASP A 13 -9.47 10.64 -1.12
CA ASP A 13 -8.02 10.52 -1.25
C ASP A 13 -7.69 9.17 -1.92
N LEU A 14 -6.69 9.18 -2.80
CA LEU A 14 -6.30 8.03 -3.61
C LEU A 14 -4.95 7.47 -3.15
N LEU A 15 -4.94 6.20 -2.76
CA LEU A 15 -3.73 5.41 -2.62
C LEU A 15 -3.47 4.66 -3.92
N ARG A 16 -2.30 4.88 -4.51
CA ARG A 16 -1.83 4.19 -5.71
C ARG A 16 -0.62 3.33 -5.36
N ALA A 17 -0.75 2.03 -5.54
CA ALA A 17 0.35 1.07 -5.46
C ALA A 17 0.86 0.77 -6.86
N SER A 18 2.18 0.84 -7.09
CA SER A 18 2.77 0.45 -8.37
C SER A 18 4.02 -0.39 -8.20
N TRP A 19 4.16 -1.40 -9.04
CA TRP A 19 5.31 -2.28 -9.10
C TRP A 19 5.69 -2.53 -10.56
N HIS A 20 6.98 -2.74 -10.80
CA HIS A 20 7.54 -3.06 -12.10
C HIS A 20 8.36 -4.34 -12.01
N GLU A 21 8.20 -5.22 -12.99
CA GLU A 21 9.05 -6.39 -13.16
C GLU A 21 10.51 -5.94 -13.36
N GLY A 22 11.40 -6.44 -12.50
CA GLY A 22 12.81 -6.04 -12.44
C GLY A 22 13.12 -4.97 -11.38
N ASP A 23 12.11 -4.30 -10.80
CA ASP A 23 12.31 -3.39 -9.67
C ASP A 23 12.32 -4.15 -8.34
N ALA A 24 13.27 -3.79 -7.48
CA ALA A 24 13.44 -4.37 -6.14
C ALA A 24 12.48 -3.77 -5.10
N GLY A 25 11.29 -3.29 -5.49
CA GLY A 25 10.37 -2.65 -4.54
C GLY A 25 9.05 -2.19 -5.13
N VAL A 26 8.14 -1.81 -4.24
CA VAL A 26 6.78 -1.33 -4.55
C VAL A 26 6.67 0.14 -4.15
N ASP A 27 6.18 0.99 -5.04
CA ASP A 27 5.89 2.39 -4.73
C ASP A 27 4.43 2.54 -4.29
N LEU A 28 4.21 3.10 -3.11
CA LEU A 28 2.92 3.53 -2.60
C LEU A 28 2.85 5.04 -2.62
N SER A 29 1.86 5.61 -3.31
CA SER A 29 1.70 7.06 -3.42
C SER A 29 0.30 7.50 -3.01
N LEU A 30 0.22 8.55 -2.19
CA LEU A 30 -1.02 9.17 -1.75
C LEU A 30 -1.30 10.41 -2.58
N TRP A 31 -2.52 10.52 -3.09
CA TRP A 31 -2.95 11.57 -3.99
C TRP A 31 -4.23 12.22 -3.48
N ARG A 32 -4.36 13.53 -3.71
CA ARG A 32 -5.60 14.26 -3.50
C ARG A 32 -5.92 15.05 -4.76
N GLY A 33 -6.97 14.64 -5.47
CA GLY A 33 -7.21 15.09 -6.84
C GLY A 33 -6.00 14.77 -7.74
N SER A 34 -5.44 15.80 -8.39
CA SER A 34 -4.27 15.65 -9.26
C SER A 34 -2.91 15.79 -8.55
N ARG A 35 -2.89 16.05 -7.23
CA ARG A 35 -1.66 16.32 -6.48
C ARG A 35 -1.18 15.12 -5.69
N CYS A 36 0.04 14.68 -5.94
CA CYS A 36 0.74 13.71 -5.10
C CYS A 36 1.14 14.37 -3.77
N ARG A 37 0.69 13.79 -2.66
CA ARG A 37 0.90 14.24 -1.29
C ARG A 37 2.12 13.59 -0.64
N ALA A 38 2.31 12.29 -0.89
CA ALA A 38 3.43 11.52 -0.37
C ALA A 38 3.68 10.31 -1.26
N THR A 39 4.94 9.85 -1.30
CA THR A 39 5.33 8.59 -1.93
C THR A 39 6.25 7.84 -0.98
N PHE A 40 5.97 6.57 -0.77
CA PHE A 40 6.76 5.63 0.00
C PHE A 40 7.26 4.54 -0.95
N ARG A 41 8.58 4.37 -1.04
CA ARG A 41 9.19 3.22 -1.70
C ARG A 41 9.35 2.13 -0.65
N LEU A 42 8.65 1.02 -0.81
CA LEU A 42 8.82 -0.17 0.01
C LEU A 42 9.80 -1.13 -0.66
N THR A 43 10.66 -1.74 0.14
CA THR A 43 11.39 -2.94 -0.28
C THR A 43 10.41 -4.08 -0.51
N LEU A 44 10.82 -5.15 -1.20
CA LEU A 44 9.98 -6.34 -1.36
C LEU A 44 9.64 -6.99 -0.01
N ASP A 45 10.56 -6.96 0.96
CA ASP A 45 10.33 -7.50 2.30
C ASP A 45 9.28 -6.69 3.08
N ASP A 46 9.36 -5.35 3.02
CA ASP A 46 8.36 -4.48 3.64
C ASP A 46 7.00 -4.60 2.95
N ALA A 47 6.99 -4.71 1.63
CA ALA A 47 5.77 -4.95 0.86
C ALA A 47 5.13 -6.30 1.24
N ALA A 48 5.93 -7.35 1.40
CA ALA A 48 5.46 -8.66 1.86
C ALA A 48 4.91 -8.59 3.29
N ARG A 49 5.57 -7.83 4.18
CA ARG A 49 5.09 -7.59 5.55
C ARG A 49 3.74 -6.87 5.56
N LEU A 50 3.57 -5.85 4.73
CA LEU A 50 2.29 -5.15 4.56
C LEU A 50 1.21 -6.09 4.01
N GLY A 51 1.53 -6.87 2.97
CA GLY A 51 0.63 -7.85 2.39
C GLY A 51 0.16 -8.90 3.41
N ARG A 52 1.05 -9.35 4.29
CA ARG A 52 0.69 -10.26 5.39
C ARG A 52 -0.30 -9.62 6.35
N LEU A 53 -0.05 -8.38 6.78
CA LEU A 53 -0.97 -7.66 7.66
C LEU A 53 -2.37 -7.54 7.04
N LEU A 54 -2.46 -7.24 5.74
CA LEU A 54 -3.73 -7.18 5.02
C LEU A 54 -4.40 -8.56 4.96
N GLY A 55 -3.65 -9.62 4.63
CA GLY A 55 -4.15 -10.99 4.60
C GLY A 55 -4.66 -11.48 5.96
N ASP A 56 -3.93 -11.18 7.04
CA ASP A 56 -4.34 -11.51 8.40
C ASP A 56 -5.62 -10.76 8.80
N ALA A 57 -5.75 -9.48 8.42
CA ALA A 57 -6.96 -8.69 8.67
C ALA A 57 -8.19 -9.28 7.95
N ILE A 58 -8.03 -9.63 6.67
CA ILE A 58 -9.08 -10.27 5.87
C ILE A 58 -9.50 -11.61 6.49
N ALA A 59 -8.54 -12.38 7.01
CA ALA A 59 -8.81 -13.65 7.66
C ALA A 59 -9.37 -13.53 9.09
N GLY A 60 -9.56 -12.31 9.62
CA GLY A 60 -10.00 -12.08 11.00
C GLY A 60 -8.94 -12.46 12.05
N ARG A 61 -7.67 -12.53 11.65
CA ARG A 61 -6.51 -12.92 12.49
C ARG A 61 -5.64 -11.73 12.88
N ALA A 62 -5.91 -10.55 12.33
CA ALA A 62 -5.23 -9.33 12.75
C ALA A 62 -5.59 -9.02 14.20
N LEU A 63 -4.58 -9.02 15.06
CA LEU A 63 -4.71 -8.48 16.41
C LEU A 63 -4.92 -6.96 16.29
N PRO A 64 -5.84 -6.37 17.07
CA PRO A 64 -5.95 -4.92 17.12
C PRO A 64 -4.59 -4.34 17.51
N PRO A 65 -4.16 -3.22 16.89
CA PRO A 65 -2.94 -2.55 17.33
C PRO A 65 -3.12 -2.23 18.81
N THR A 66 -2.29 -2.82 19.67
CA THR A 66 -2.23 -2.45 21.08
C THR A 66 -1.83 -0.99 21.12
N ALA A 67 -2.76 -0.13 21.54
CA ALA A 67 -2.46 1.26 21.81
C ALA A 67 -1.35 1.31 22.88
N ALA A 68 -0.22 1.89 22.51
CA ALA A 68 0.87 2.21 23.41
C ALA A 68 0.54 3.47 24.22
#